data_AF-A0A970CJZ9-F1
#
_entry.id   AF-A0A970CJZ9-F1
#
_cell.length_a   1.000
_cell.length_b   1.000
_cell.length_c   1.000
_cell.angle_alpha   90.00
_cell.angle_beta   90.00
_cell.angle_gamma   90.00
#
_symmetry.space_group_name_H-M   'P 1'
#
loop_
_entity.id
_entity.type
_entity.pdbx_description
1 polymer ?
#
loop_
_entity_poly.entity_id
_entity_poly.type
_entity_poly.pdbx_seq_one_letter_code
_entity_poly.pdbx_strand_id
1 'polypeptide(L)'
;MLPSKKFISLPIISLKEGQQIGYVRNLVIDPRTKAVAALIVDPKGFFKEQRIIPFNKVVSIGENAITVSTESQAEKATNLPDILELLKEKTAIIGIKVITAAGKTLGIIEEFYIDSEDGSIACLEVSDGKIEGLFYGKARLRADDILTIGSDVVVVAKDCDERLEVLNKGISENFKSFLQVASNKAATKGQQLNDYWKNRKNKDQQLAEDLSNPEIPVEFISEQIPDEPGLSELQESTMNKEDKEEEN
;
A
#
# COMPACT_ATOMS: atom_id res chain seq x y z
N MET A 1 13.38 -17.96 12.31
CA MET A 1 12.87 -17.10 11.23
C MET A 1 12.74 -15.65 11.66
N LEU A 2 13.17 -14.70 10.82
CA LEU A 2 13.07 -13.24 11.01
C LEU A 2 12.35 -12.62 9.81
N PRO A 3 11.48 -11.61 9.99
CA PRO A 3 10.84 -10.91 8.88
C PRO A 3 11.88 -10.09 8.09
N SER A 4 11.72 -9.95 6.78
CA SER A 4 12.72 -9.30 5.92
C SER A 4 13.04 -7.86 6.36
N LYS A 5 12.02 -7.11 6.82
CA LYS A 5 12.19 -5.75 7.36
C LYS A 5 13.12 -5.66 8.57
N LYS A 6 13.29 -6.73 9.35
CA LYS A 6 14.21 -6.76 10.50
C LYS A 6 15.66 -6.71 10.05
N PHE A 7 15.98 -7.14 8.83
CA PHE A 7 17.33 -7.08 8.29
C PHE A 7 17.70 -5.65 7.89
N ILE A 8 16.73 -4.92 7.33
CA ILE A 8 16.93 -3.57 6.83
C ILE A 8 17.35 -2.65 7.98
N SER A 9 18.32 -1.78 7.70
CA SER A 9 18.90 -0.83 8.65
C SER A 9 19.67 -1.47 9.83
N LEU A 10 19.89 -2.79 9.85
CA LEU A 10 20.81 -3.38 10.81
C LEU A 10 22.25 -2.97 10.48
N PRO A 11 23.06 -2.60 11.49
CA PRO A 11 24.47 -2.34 11.30
C PRO A 11 25.20 -3.64 10.98
N ILE A 12 26.16 -3.56 10.07
CA ILE A 12 27.05 -4.67 9.72
C ILE A 12 28.41 -4.43 10.37
N ILE A 13 28.85 -5.36 11.22
CA ILE A 13 30.06 -5.26 12.03
C ILE A 13 31.07 -6.32 11.61
N SER A 14 32.31 -5.91 11.38
CA SER A 14 33.43 -6.84 11.25
C SER A 14 33.90 -7.33 12.62
N LEU A 15 34.01 -8.65 12.78
CA LEU A 15 34.52 -9.28 13.99
C LEU A 15 36.02 -9.06 14.17
N LYS A 16 36.81 -9.11 13.09
CA LYS A 16 38.28 -8.97 13.19
C LYS A 16 38.69 -7.52 13.43
N GLU A 17 38.08 -6.58 12.73
CA GLU A 17 38.44 -5.16 12.84
C GLU A 17 37.66 -4.44 13.95
N GLY A 18 36.55 -5.01 14.45
CA GLY A 18 35.69 -4.39 15.45
C GLY A 18 34.98 -3.12 14.94
N GLN A 19 34.89 -2.97 13.61
CA GLN A 19 34.38 -1.76 12.96
C GLN A 19 33.06 -2.02 12.25
N GLN A 20 32.20 -1.00 12.26
CA GLN A 20 30.98 -1.02 11.47
C GLN A 20 31.27 -0.66 10.02
N ILE A 21 30.97 -1.58 9.12
CA ILE A 21 31.16 -1.44 7.67
C ILE A 21 30.08 -0.51 7.09
N GLY A 22 28.83 -0.66 7.54
CA GLY A 22 27.69 0.05 7.02
C GLY A 22 26.38 -0.42 7.63
N TYR A 23 25.29 -0.23 6.89
CA TYR A 23 23.95 -0.71 7.22
C TYR A 23 23.40 -1.56 6.07
N VAL A 24 22.54 -2.52 6.38
CA VAL A 24 21.82 -3.25 5.34
C VAL A 24 20.81 -2.31 4.69
N ARG A 25 20.96 -2.07 3.39
CA ARG A 25 20.03 -1.29 2.59
C ARG A 25 18.88 -2.15 2.06
N ASN A 26 19.22 -3.33 1.55
CA ASN A 26 18.26 -4.25 0.95
C ASN A 26 18.84 -5.68 0.87
N LEU A 27 18.00 -6.64 0.53
CA LEU A 27 18.35 -8.05 0.35
C LEU A 27 18.27 -8.41 -1.14
N VAL A 28 19.20 -9.25 -1.60
CA VAL A 28 19.14 -9.89 -2.92
C VAL A 28 18.64 -11.30 -2.71
N ILE A 29 17.56 -11.66 -3.40
CA ILE A 29 16.98 -13.00 -3.33
C ILE A 29 17.31 -13.76 -4.61
N ASP A 30 17.72 -15.02 -4.47
CA ASP A 30 17.80 -15.94 -5.60
C ASP A 30 16.45 -16.67 -5.74
N PRO A 31 15.68 -16.43 -6.81
CA PRO A 31 14.38 -17.08 -7.02
C PRO A 31 14.49 -18.59 -7.26
N ARG A 32 15.67 -19.08 -7.67
CA ARG A 32 15.91 -20.51 -7.96
C ARG A 32 16.07 -21.31 -6.68
N THR A 33 16.85 -20.78 -5.73
CA THR A 33 17.09 -21.43 -4.43
C THR A 33 16.08 -21.00 -3.35
N LYS A 34 15.28 -19.95 -3.61
CA LYS A 34 14.33 -19.34 -2.67
C LYS A 34 15.02 -18.90 -1.38
N ALA A 35 16.22 -18.33 -1.50
CA ALA A 35 17.05 -17.92 -0.38
C ALA A 35 17.67 -16.54 -0.64
N VAL A 36 18.10 -15.88 0.45
CA VAL A 36 18.87 -14.64 0.37
C VAL A 36 20.25 -14.96 -0.20
N ALA A 37 20.57 -14.41 -1.37
CA ALA A 37 21.86 -14.57 -2.02
C ALA A 37 22.90 -13.61 -1.45
N ALA A 38 22.51 -12.36 -1.17
CA ALA A 38 23.41 -11.34 -0.66
C ALA A 38 22.69 -10.20 0.08
N LEU A 39 23.44 -9.49 0.91
CA LEU A 39 23.05 -8.24 1.55
C LEU A 39 23.62 -7.06 0.74
N ILE A 40 22.77 -6.10 0.40
CA ILE A 40 23.20 -4.82 -0.15
C ILE A 40 23.55 -3.90 1.03
N VAL A 41 24.77 -3.39 1.02
CA VAL A 41 25.33 -2.58 2.11
C VAL A 41 25.41 -1.13 1.68
N ASP A 42 24.83 -0.26 2.50
CA ASP A 42 25.06 1.18 2.44
C ASP A 42 26.22 1.52 3.39
N PRO A 43 27.41 1.89 2.88
CA PRO A 43 28.56 2.16 3.72
C PRO A 43 28.39 3.47 4.49
N LYS A 44 29.05 3.58 5.66
CA LYS A 44 29.08 4.85 6.40
C LYS A 44 29.86 5.94 5.64
N GLY A 45 29.18 7.03 5.28
CA GLY A 45 29.76 8.28 4.75
C GLY A 45 29.23 8.69 3.37
N PHE A 46 29.21 10.00 3.07
CA PHE A 46 28.49 10.60 1.93
C PHE A 46 29.02 10.26 0.51
N PHE A 47 30.10 9.48 0.35
CA PHE A 47 30.74 9.22 -0.95
C PHE A 47 31.29 7.81 -1.12
N LYS A 48 30.81 6.83 -0.35
CA LYS A 48 31.26 5.44 -0.50
C LYS A 48 30.37 4.68 -1.47
N GLU A 49 31.00 3.96 -2.38
CA GLU A 49 30.30 3.10 -3.34
C GLU A 49 29.55 1.96 -2.62
N GLN A 50 28.36 1.63 -3.10
CA GLN A 50 27.56 0.52 -2.57
C GLN A 50 28.36 -0.78 -2.56
N ARG A 51 28.32 -1.49 -1.45
CA ARG A 51 28.98 -2.80 -1.30
C ARG A 51 27.96 -3.92 -1.19
N ILE A 52 28.41 -5.13 -1.41
CA ILE A 52 27.61 -6.35 -1.36
C ILE A 52 28.33 -7.37 -0.50
N ILE A 53 27.58 -8.04 0.37
CA ILE A 53 28.06 -9.15 1.18
C ILE A 53 27.26 -10.39 0.81
N PRO A 54 27.85 -11.39 0.15
CA PRO A 54 27.18 -12.67 -0.08
C PRO A 54 26.72 -13.30 1.23
N PHE A 55 25.55 -13.93 1.25
CA PHE A 55 24.97 -14.47 2.48
C PHE A 55 25.88 -15.53 3.14
N ASN A 56 26.59 -16.33 2.34
CA ASN A 56 27.57 -17.31 2.83
C ASN A 56 28.80 -16.70 3.54
N LYS A 57 28.99 -15.38 3.51
CA LYS A 57 30.03 -14.67 4.25
C LYS A 57 29.53 -14.08 5.58
N VAL A 58 28.22 -14.13 5.82
CA VAL A 58 27.61 -13.71 7.08
C VAL A 58 27.91 -14.76 8.14
N VAL A 59 28.37 -14.31 9.31
CA VAL A 59 28.70 -15.19 10.43
C VAL A 59 27.48 -15.39 11.33
N SER A 60 26.76 -14.31 11.64
CA SER A 60 25.57 -14.37 12.47
C SER A 60 24.69 -13.14 12.24
N ILE A 61 23.37 -13.34 12.31
CA ILE A 61 22.34 -12.29 12.30
C ILE A 61 21.78 -12.17 13.71
N GLY A 62 22.24 -11.16 14.45
CA GLY A 62 21.76 -10.86 15.80
C GLY A 62 20.59 -9.87 15.80
N GLU A 63 20.03 -9.62 16.98
CA GLU A 63 18.95 -8.64 17.15
C GLU A 63 19.38 -7.20 16.84
N ASN A 64 20.64 -6.86 17.15
CA ASN A 64 21.16 -5.51 17.05
C ASN A 64 22.16 -5.30 15.89
N ALA A 65 22.70 -6.37 15.32
CA ALA A 65 23.74 -6.29 14.30
C ALA A 65 23.88 -7.59 13.50
N ILE A 66 24.33 -7.45 12.26
CA ILE A 66 24.83 -8.56 11.44
C ILE A 66 26.35 -8.56 11.53
N THR A 67 26.94 -9.74 11.71
CA THR A 67 28.39 -9.88 11.87
C THR A 67 29.01 -10.60 10.68
N VAL A 68 30.19 -10.13 10.27
CA VAL A 68 31.04 -10.75 9.25
C VAL A 68 32.46 -10.93 9.78
N SER A 69 33.23 -11.83 9.19
CA SER A 69 34.59 -12.10 9.65
C SER A 69 35.51 -10.88 9.53
N THR A 70 35.48 -10.21 8.37
CA THR A 70 36.37 -9.09 8.02
C THR A 70 35.66 -8.08 7.12
N GLU A 71 36.17 -6.84 7.05
CA GLU A 71 35.65 -5.82 6.11
C GLU A 71 35.79 -6.25 4.64
N SER A 72 36.80 -7.07 4.32
CA SER A 72 37.04 -7.57 2.96
C SER A 72 35.93 -8.47 2.41
N GLN A 73 34.98 -8.93 3.24
CA GLN A 73 33.80 -9.66 2.78
C GLN A 73 32.77 -8.74 2.10
N ALA A 74 32.90 -7.42 2.26
CA ALA A 74 32.08 -6.44 1.58
C ALA A 74 32.75 -6.05 0.25
N GLU A 75 32.23 -6.58 -0.85
CA GLU A 75 32.81 -6.49 -2.18
C GLU A 75 31.97 -5.60 -3.11
N LYS A 76 32.54 -5.21 -4.24
CA LYS A 76 31.77 -4.54 -5.30
C LYS A 76 30.95 -5.57 -6.07
N ALA A 77 29.80 -5.16 -6.59
CA ALA A 77 28.94 -6.01 -7.42
C ALA A 77 29.67 -6.60 -8.64
N THR A 78 30.65 -5.87 -9.19
CA THR A 78 31.46 -6.31 -10.34
C THR A 78 32.33 -7.53 -10.05
N ASN A 79 32.63 -7.81 -8.79
CA ASN A 79 33.44 -8.97 -8.38
C ASN A 79 32.59 -10.23 -8.16
N LEU A 80 31.26 -10.09 -8.18
CA LEU A 80 30.30 -11.14 -7.84
C LEU A 80 29.34 -11.34 -9.03
N PRO A 81 29.76 -12.06 -10.10
CA PRO A 81 28.98 -12.18 -11.33
C PRO A 81 27.59 -12.77 -11.08
N ASP A 82 27.49 -13.82 -10.27
CA ASP A 82 26.22 -14.49 -9.95
C ASP A 82 25.23 -13.54 -9.24
N ILE A 83 25.73 -12.72 -8.32
CA ILE A 83 24.90 -11.73 -7.61
C ILE A 83 24.54 -10.56 -8.53
N LEU A 84 25.44 -10.17 -9.42
CA LEU A 84 25.21 -9.10 -10.39
C LEU A 84 24.09 -9.46 -11.37
N GLU A 85 23.97 -10.73 -11.76
CA GLU A 85 22.84 -11.22 -12.55
C GLU A 85 21.51 -11.06 -11.80
N LEU A 86 21.43 -11.53 -10.56
CA LEU A 86 20.23 -11.38 -9.73
C LEU A 86 19.83 -9.92 -9.52
N LEU A 87 20.80 -9.01 -9.38
CA LEU A 87 20.55 -7.58 -9.27
C LEU A 87 19.98 -6.96 -10.55
N LYS A 88 20.37 -7.47 -11.72
CA LYS A 88 19.86 -7.00 -13.02
C LYS A 88 18.42 -7.47 -13.25
N GLU A 89 18.08 -8.66 -12.78
CA GLU A 89 16.71 -9.21 -12.86
C GLU A 89 15.71 -8.38 -12.03
N LYS A 90 16.17 -7.65 -11.01
CA LYS A 90 15.36 -6.78 -10.14
C LYS A 90 14.15 -7.49 -9.52
N THR A 91 14.34 -8.76 -9.14
CA THR A 91 13.29 -9.59 -8.54
C THR A 91 12.93 -9.05 -7.15
N ALA A 92 11.91 -8.20 -7.09
CA ALA A 92 11.39 -7.63 -5.85
C ALA A 92 10.22 -8.48 -5.36
N ILE A 93 10.39 -9.26 -4.30
CA ILE A 93 9.34 -10.19 -3.82
C ILE A 93 8.13 -9.45 -3.24
N ILE A 94 8.35 -8.37 -2.49
CA ILE A 94 7.29 -7.61 -1.85
C ILE A 94 6.47 -6.86 -2.91
N GLY A 95 5.14 -6.96 -2.81
CA GLY A 95 4.17 -6.36 -3.72
C GLY A 95 3.82 -7.22 -4.93
N ILE A 96 4.51 -8.35 -5.14
CA ILE A 96 4.20 -9.26 -6.23
C ILE A 96 2.90 -10.03 -5.95
N LYS A 97 2.12 -10.25 -7.01
CA LYS A 97 0.89 -11.05 -6.97
C LYS A 97 1.19 -12.54 -6.79
N VAL A 98 0.41 -13.20 -5.95
CA VAL A 98 0.48 -14.66 -5.75
C VAL A 98 -0.67 -15.34 -6.48
N ILE A 99 -0.34 -16.33 -7.32
CA ILE A 99 -1.32 -17.16 -8.03
C ILE A 99 -1.03 -18.64 -7.80
N THR A 100 -2.08 -19.44 -7.68
CA THR A 100 -1.95 -20.90 -7.68
C THR A 100 -1.67 -21.42 -9.08
N ALA A 101 -1.13 -22.63 -9.19
CA ALA A 101 -0.96 -23.35 -10.45
C ALA A 101 -2.28 -23.58 -11.20
N ALA A 102 -3.44 -23.50 -10.53
CA ALA A 102 -4.76 -23.55 -11.15
C ALA A 102 -5.27 -22.18 -11.63
N GLY A 103 -4.49 -21.10 -11.48
CA GLY A 103 -4.86 -19.75 -11.92
C GLY A 103 -5.69 -18.94 -10.92
N LYS A 104 -5.99 -19.49 -9.73
CA LYS A 104 -6.66 -18.74 -8.64
C LYS A 104 -5.67 -17.73 -8.04
N THR A 105 -6.09 -16.47 -7.93
CA THR A 105 -5.30 -15.42 -7.27
C THR A 105 -5.45 -15.52 -5.76
N LEU A 106 -4.33 -15.61 -5.04
CA LEU A 106 -4.32 -15.65 -3.58
C LEU A 106 -4.09 -14.30 -2.91
N GLY A 107 -3.63 -13.29 -3.66
CA GLY A 107 -3.40 -11.94 -3.12
C GLY A 107 -2.06 -11.36 -3.56
N ILE A 108 -1.48 -10.52 -2.71
CA ILE A 108 -0.17 -9.88 -2.90
C ILE A 108 0.75 -10.19 -1.73
N ILE A 109 2.06 -10.26 -1.97
CA ILE A 109 3.05 -10.48 -0.90
C ILE A 109 3.28 -9.17 -0.15
N GLU A 110 3.04 -9.15 1.16
CA GLU A 110 3.35 -8.00 2.01
C GLU A 110 4.71 -8.13 2.70
N GLU A 111 5.11 -9.35 3.04
CA GLU A 111 6.32 -9.62 3.80
C GLU A 111 6.81 -11.04 3.53
N PHE A 112 8.08 -11.31 3.76
CA PHE A 112 8.63 -12.66 3.78
C PHE A 112 9.52 -12.88 4.99
N TYR A 113 9.59 -14.13 5.44
CA TYR A 113 10.35 -14.52 6.62
C TYR A 113 11.53 -15.39 6.18
N ILE A 114 12.69 -15.08 6.74
CA ILE A 114 13.97 -15.69 6.38
C ILE A 114 14.44 -16.52 7.56
N ASP A 115 14.96 -17.72 7.32
CA ASP A 115 15.72 -18.45 8.31
C ASP A 115 17.09 -17.80 8.52
N SER A 116 17.41 -17.49 9.77
CA SER A 116 18.66 -16.82 10.13
C SER A 116 19.89 -17.72 10.02
N GLU A 117 19.70 -19.05 9.98
CA GLU A 117 20.80 -20.00 9.90
C GLU A 117 21.31 -20.17 8.47
N ASP A 118 20.42 -20.39 7.51
CA ASP A 118 20.78 -20.70 6.11
C ASP A 118 20.36 -19.62 5.09
N GLY A 119 19.58 -18.63 5.52
CA GLY A 119 19.09 -17.55 4.64
C GLY A 119 17.93 -17.95 3.74
N SER A 120 17.38 -19.16 3.89
CA SER A 120 16.22 -19.61 3.13
C SER A 120 14.98 -18.81 3.48
N ILE A 121 14.11 -18.60 2.50
CA ILE A 121 12.77 -18.07 2.77
C ILE A 121 11.97 -19.19 3.41
N ALA A 122 11.46 -18.96 4.63
CA ALA A 122 10.64 -19.90 5.36
C ALA A 122 9.16 -19.80 4.97
N CYS A 123 8.66 -18.57 4.82
CA CYS A 123 7.27 -18.32 4.42
C CYS A 123 7.07 -16.91 3.85
N LEU A 124 5.98 -16.75 3.10
CA LEU A 124 5.48 -15.48 2.57
C LEU A 124 4.21 -15.08 3.32
N GLU A 125 4.09 -13.81 3.67
CA GLU A 125 2.85 -13.20 4.15
C GLU A 125 2.10 -12.63 2.95
N VAL A 126 0.91 -13.16 2.70
CA VAL A 126 0.04 -12.78 1.59
C VAL A 126 -1.16 -12.04 2.14
N SER A 127 -1.52 -10.91 1.53
CA SER A 127 -2.70 -10.12 1.85
C SER A 127 -3.61 -9.90 0.65
N ASP A 128 -4.80 -9.36 0.92
CA ASP A 128 -5.77 -8.93 -0.09
C ASP A 128 -6.22 -10.05 -1.06
N GLY A 129 -6.15 -11.29 -0.57
CA GLY A 129 -6.60 -12.47 -1.27
C GLY A 129 -8.11 -12.64 -1.25
N LYS A 130 -8.70 -12.94 -2.40
CA LYS A 130 -10.01 -13.61 -2.47
C LYS A 130 -9.82 -15.10 -2.19
N ILE A 131 -9.45 -15.41 -0.96
CA ILE A 131 -9.39 -16.80 -0.49
C ILE A 131 -10.83 -17.19 -0.16
N GLU A 132 -11.38 -18.18 -0.86
CA GLU A 132 -12.74 -18.69 -0.61
C GLU A 132 -12.90 -19.06 0.86
N GLY A 133 -13.88 -18.44 1.54
CA GLY A 133 -14.13 -18.62 2.97
C GLY A 133 -13.51 -17.55 3.88
N LEU A 134 -12.62 -16.68 3.38
CA LEU A 134 -12.00 -15.62 4.17
C LEU A 134 -12.19 -14.23 3.52
N PHE A 135 -12.98 -13.39 4.18
CA PHE A 135 -13.08 -11.97 3.84
C PHE A 135 -11.87 -11.22 4.43
N TYR A 136 -11.05 -10.62 3.55
CA TYR A 136 -10.03 -9.60 3.84
C TYR A 136 -9.09 -9.93 5.03
N GLY A 137 -8.10 -10.78 4.79
CA GLY A 137 -7.14 -11.18 5.82
C GLY A 137 -5.71 -11.38 5.32
N LYS A 138 -4.76 -11.35 6.25
CA LYS A 138 -3.38 -11.81 6.04
C LYS A 138 -3.31 -13.33 6.24
N ALA A 139 -2.56 -14.00 5.39
CA ALA A 139 -2.28 -15.43 5.49
C ALA A 139 -0.77 -15.69 5.34
N ARG A 140 -0.27 -16.75 5.95
CA ARG A 140 1.10 -17.24 5.70
C ARG A 140 1.07 -18.43 4.76
N LEU A 141 1.90 -18.33 3.73
CA LEU A 141 2.19 -19.36 2.74
C LEU A 141 3.58 -19.92 3.00
N ARG A 142 3.70 -21.24 3.13
CA ARG A 142 5.00 -21.89 3.38
C ARG A 142 5.86 -21.88 2.12
N ALA A 143 7.18 -21.83 2.29
CA ALA A 143 8.10 -21.84 1.15
C ALA A 143 8.04 -23.13 0.31
N ASP A 144 7.65 -24.24 0.93
CA ASP A 144 7.42 -25.53 0.25
C ASP A 144 6.32 -25.45 -0.80
N ASP A 145 5.34 -24.56 -0.61
CA ASP A 145 4.24 -24.36 -1.55
C ASP A 145 4.61 -23.44 -2.72
N ILE A 146 5.76 -22.76 -2.66
CA ILE A 146 6.22 -21.88 -3.73
C ILE A 146 6.82 -22.73 -4.86
N LEU A 147 6.27 -22.62 -6.07
CA LEU A 147 6.79 -23.28 -7.25
C LEU A 147 7.78 -22.39 -8.01
N THR A 148 7.41 -21.12 -8.21
CA THR A 148 8.20 -20.17 -9.01
C THR A 148 8.11 -18.78 -8.42
N ILE A 149 9.24 -18.08 -8.31
CA ILE A 149 9.30 -16.65 -8.00
C ILE A 149 9.70 -15.92 -9.29
N GLY A 150 8.73 -15.28 -9.94
CA GLY A 150 8.96 -14.45 -11.13
C GLY A 150 9.08 -12.96 -10.78
N SER A 151 9.32 -12.13 -11.79
CA SER A 151 9.34 -10.65 -11.68
C SER A 151 7.97 -10.04 -11.42
N ASP A 152 6.92 -10.65 -11.98
CA ASP A 152 5.55 -10.11 -11.95
C ASP A 152 4.59 -10.93 -11.09
N VAL A 153 4.91 -12.21 -10.90
CA VAL A 153 4.04 -13.16 -10.22
C VAL A 153 4.82 -14.25 -9.49
N VAL A 154 4.34 -14.63 -8.31
CA VAL A 154 4.77 -15.84 -7.60
C VAL A 154 3.71 -16.93 -7.81
N VAL A 155 4.16 -18.07 -8.34
CA VAL A 155 3.31 -19.23 -8.61
C VAL A 155 3.45 -20.24 -7.48
N VAL A 156 2.33 -20.73 -6.97
CA VAL A 156 2.27 -21.65 -5.82
C VAL A 156 1.49 -22.92 -6.16
N ALA A 157 1.64 -23.96 -5.33
CA ALA A 157 0.94 -25.22 -5.51
C ALA A 157 -0.58 -25.03 -5.55
N LYS A 158 -1.27 -25.90 -6.31
CA LYS A 158 -2.73 -25.79 -6.52
C LYS A 158 -3.51 -25.83 -5.20
N ASP A 159 -3.12 -26.74 -4.31
CA ASP A 159 -3.86 -27.05 -3.08
C ASP A 159 -3.22 -26.39 -1.85
N CYS A 160 -2.50 -25.27 -2.05
CA CYS A 160 -1.87 -24.56 -0.92
C CYS A 160 -2.89 -23.79 -0.07
N ASP A 161 -4.07 -23.49 -0.61
CA ASP A 161 -5.13 -22.75 0.08
C ASP A 161 -5.65 -23.47 1.33
N GLU A 162 -5.65 -24.80 1.32
CA GLU A 162 -5.99 -25.63 2.50
C GLU A 162 -4.91 -25.57 3.60
N ARG A 163 -3.66 -25.24 3.25
CA ARG A 163 -2.50 -25.18 4.16
C ARG A 163 -2.15 -23.76 4.63
N LEU A 164 -2.88 -22.75 4.16
CA LEU A 164 -2.63 -21.36 4.52
C LEU A 164 -2.92 -21.12 6.01
N GLU A 165 -1.93 -20.57 6.71
CA GLU A 165 -2.10 -20.18 8.11
C GLU A 165 -2.67 -18.75 8.18
N VAL A 166 -3.97 -18.64 8.49
CA VAL A 166 -4.66 -17.34 8.57
C VAL A 166 -4.22 -16.58 9.83
N LEU A 167 -3.67 -15.38 9.63
CA LEU A 167 -3.18 -14.50 10.70
C LEU A 167 -4.30 -13.66 11.33
N ASN A 168 -5.36 -13.34 10.58
CA ASN A 168 -6.48 -12.53 11.07
C ASN A 168 -7.66 -13.38 11.52
N LYS A 169 -7.65 -13.84 12.78
CA LYS A 169 -8.86 -14.37 13.44
C LYS A 169 -9.69 -13.29 14.16
N GLY A 170 -9.22 -12.05 14.25
CA GLY A 170 -9.73 -11.06 15.22
C GLY A 170 -10.69 -9.97 14.72
N ILE A 171 -10.81 -9.70 13.42
CA ILE A 171 -11.62 -8.57 12.92
C ILE A 171 -13.07 -8.99 12.66
N SER A 172 -13.32 -10.28 12.39
CA SER A 172 -14.65 -10.78 12.04
C SER A 172 -15.61 -10.92 13.23
N GLU A 173 -15.12 -11.06 14.46
CA GLU A 173 -16.00 -11.12 15.65
C GLU A 173 -16.49 -9.72 16.05
N ASN A 174 -15.63 -8.70 15.94
CA ASN A 174 -15.98 -7.34 16.35
C ASN A 174 -16.88 -6.62 15.34
N PHE A 175 -16.75 -6.86 14.02
CA PHE A 175 -17.62 -6.18 13.06
C PHE A 175 -19.07 -6.68 13.11
N LYS A 176 -19.29 -7.98 13.38
CA LYS A 176 -20.63 -8.54 13.56
C LYS A 176 -21.33 -7.95 14.79
N SER A 177 -20.61 -7.75 15.90
CA SER A 177 -21.19 -7.13 17.09
C SER A 177 -21.50 -5.64 16.86
N PHE A 178 -20.65 -4.90 16.16
CA PHE A 178 -20.96 -3.51 15.76
C PHE A 178 -22.16 -3.42 14.79
N LEU A 179 -22.27 -4.33 13.82
CA LEU A 179 -23.44 -4.39 12.92
C LEU A 179 -24.73 -4.78 13.67
N GLN A 180 -24.67 -5.73 14.60
CA GLN A 180 -25.83 -6.13 15.43
C GLN A 180 -26.28 -4.99 16.35
N VAL A 181 -25.33 -4.23 16.91
CA VAL A 181 -25.64 -3.05 17.74
C VAL A 181 -26.25 -1.93 16.87
N ALA A 182 -25.73 -1.72 15.65
CA ALA A 182 -26.29 -0.76 14.71
C ALA A 182 -27.68 -1.18 14.20
N SER A 183 -27.91 -2.46 13.90
CA SER A 183 -29.20 -2.97 13.44
C SER A 183 -30.27 -2.95 14.54
N ASN A 184 -29.90 -3.29 15.78
CA ASN A 184 -30.80 -3.22 16.92
C ASN A 184 -31.14 -1.76 17.32
N LYS A 185 -30.22 -0.80 17.09
CA LYS A 185 -30.50 0.64 17.22
C LYS A 185 -31.27 1.23 16.03
N ALA A 186 -31.15 0.68 14.82
CA ALA A 186 -31.89 1.14 13.65
C ALA A 186 -33.36 0.69 13.67
N ALA A 187 -33.65 -0.51 14.20
CA ALA A 187 -35.01 -0.99 14.39
C ALA A 187 -35.83 -0.11 15.36
N THR A 188 -35.16 0.56 16.31
CA THR A 188 -35.80 1.47 17.28
C THR A 188 -35.85 2.93 16.82
N LYS A 189 -34.95 3.36 15.90
CA LYS A 189 -34.96 4.72 15.33
C LYS A 189 -35.75 4.85 14.01
N GLY A 190 -36.05 3.75 13.32
CA GLY A 190 -36.90 3.73 12.12
C GLY A 190 -38.36 4.09 12.38
N GLN A 191 -38.84 3.89 13.61
CA GLN A 191 -40.20 4.28 14.02
C GLN A 191 -40.35 5.80 14.19
N GLN A 192 -39.27 6.55 14.46
CA GLN A 192 -39.33 8.01 14.64
C GLN A 192 -39.01 8.80 13.36
N LEU A 193 -38.35 8.17 12.38
CA LEU A 193 -38.13 8.78 11.07
C LEU A 193 -39.39 8.73 10.18
N ASN A 194 -40.26 7.72 10.31
CA ASN A 194 -41.52 7.67 9.55
C ASN A 194 -42.44 8.86 9.86
N ASP A 195 -42.47 9.30 11.11
CA ASP A 195 -43.33 10.42 11.55
C ASP A 195 -42.77 11.79 11.13
N TYR A 196 -41.46 11.93 11.03
CA TYR A 196 -40.81 13.15 10.52
C TYR A 196 -41.00 13.34 9.00
N TRP A 197 -41.06 12.25 8.23
CA TRP A 197 -41.27 12.32 6.77
C TRP A 197 -42.77 12.40 6.38
N LYS A 198 -43.69 11.89 7.20
CA LYS A 198 -45.15 12.04 6.97
C LYS A 198 -45.64 13.48 7.14
N ASN A 199 -45.12 14.21 8.13
CA ASN A 199 -45.52 15.61 8.34
C ASN A 199 -44.94 16.60 7.32
N ARG A 200 -43.92 16.19 6.53
CA ARG A 200 -43.40 17.01 5.43
C ARG A 200 -44.27 16.88 4.17
N LYS A 201 -44.83 15.69 3.90
CA LYS A 201 -45.76 15.47 2.78
C LYS A 201 -47.11 16.18 2.91
N ASN A 202 -47.61 16.39 4.13
CA ASN A 202 -48.85 17.18 4.33
C ASN A 202 -48.63 18.69 4.22
N LYS A 203 -47.42 19.20 4.46
CA LYS A 203 -47.13 20.65 4.38
C LYS A 203 -46.93 21.12 2.93
N ASP A 204 -46.45 20.23 2.06
CA ASP A 204 -46.34 20.51 0.61
C ASP A 204 -47.69 20.33 -0.12
N GLN A 205 -48.68 19.68 0.50
CA GLN A 205 -50.04 19.53 -0.06
C GLN A 205 -50.97 20.71 0.27
N GLN A 206 -50.73 21.46 1.35
CA GLN A 206 -51.47 22.69 1.66
C GLN A 206 -50.90 23.95 1.00
N LEU A 207 -49.66 23.93 0.49
CA LEU A 207 -49.09 25.05 -0.26
C LEU A 207 -49.30 24.95 -1.79
N ALA A 208 -49.75 23.79 -2.29
CA ALA A 208 -49.95 23.54 -3.71
C ALA A 208 -51.43 23.65 -4.17
N GLU A 209 -52.40 23.74 -3.25
CA GLU A 209 -53.83 23.89 -3.58
C GLU A 209 -54.30 25.35 -3.73
N ASP A 210 -53.48 26.35 -3.36
CA ASP A 210 -53.83 27.78 -3.43
C ASP A 210 -53.32 28.52 -4.69
N LEU A 211 -52.70 27.80 -5.65
CA LEU A 211 -52.11 28.40 -6.88
C LEU A 211 -52.80 27.98 -8.18
N SER A 212 -53.97 27.33 -8.14
CA SER A 212 -54.68 26.87 -9.34
C SER A 212 -56.13 27.35 -9.44
N ASN A 213 -56.44 28.61 -9.13
CA ASN A 213 -57.51 29.34 -9.84
C ASN A 213 -57.43 30.87 -9.59
N PRO A 214 -57.26 31.72 -10.63
CA PRO A 214 -57.28 33.17 -10.49
C PRO A 214 -58.70 33.71 -10.72
N GLU A 215 -59.35 34.24 -9.68
CA GLU A 215 -60.34 35.30 -9.86
C GLU A 215 -59.68 36.64 -9.51
N ILE A 216 -59.44 37.45 -10.53
CA ILE A 216 -58.98 38.84 -10.40
C ILE A 216 -60.20 39.71 -10.09
N PRO A 217 -60.12 40.61 -9.09
CA PRO A 217 -60.38 42.01 -9.41
C PRO A 217 -59.29 42.97 -8.91
N VAL A 218 -58.60 43.54 -9.89
CA VAL A 218 -58.09 44.91 -10.07
C VAL A 218 -58.12 45.87 -8.86
N GLU A 219 -56.94 46.35 -8.43
CA GLU A 219 -56.71 47.78 -8.08
C GLU A 219 -55.20 48.16 -8.05
N PHE A 220 -54.80 48.88 -9.11
CA PHE A 220 -53.86 50.01 -9.26
C PHE A 220 -52.71 50.32 -8.25
N ILE A 221 -51.46 50.38 -8.81
CA ILE A 221 -50.36 51.39 -8.69
C ILE A 221 -49.62 51.51 -7.32
N SER A 222 -48.30 51.72 -7.14
CA SER A 222 -47.13 52.15 -7.95
C SER A 222 -45.80 51.58 -7.37
N GLU A 223 -44.73 51.68 -8.18
CA GLU A 223 -43.30 51.89 -7.80
C GLU A 223 -42.54 50.73 -7.12
N GLN A 224 -41.27 50.43 -7.43
CA GLN A 224 -40.29 50.91 -8.41
C GLN A 224 -39.20 49.81 -8.44
N ILE A 225 -38.71 49.49 -9.63
CA ILE A 225 -37.63 48.51 -9.89
C ILE A 225 -36.27 49.18 -9.62
N PRO A 226 -35.24 48.42 -9.20
CA PRO A 226 -34.04 48.42 -10.05
C PRO A 226 -33.47 47.01 -10.29
N ASP A 227 -33.64 46.57 -11.53
CA ASP A 227 -32.66 46.04 -12.50
C ASP A 227 -31.49 45.20 -11.97
N GLU A 228 -31.62 43.89 -12.12
CA GLU A 228 -30.59 43.05 -12.77
C GLU A 228 -30.72 43.23 -14.31
N PRO A 229 -29.86 42.69 -15.20
CA PRO A 229 -28.61 41.93 -15.04
C PRO A 229 -27.52 42.29 -16.10
N GLY A 230 -26.38 41.56 -16.04
CA GLY A 230 -25.89 40.74 -17.16
C GLY A 230 -25.48 41.34 -18.53
N LEU A 231 -24.17 41.17 -18.78
CA LEU A 231 -23.53 40.61 -20.00
C LEU A 231 -23.40 41.44 -21.29
N SER A 232 -22.19 41.27 -21.85
CA SER A 232 -21.78 41.36 -23.26
C SER A 232 -21.83 42.76 -23.87
N GLU A 233 -20.97 43.17 -24.78
CA GLU A 233 -19.73 42.74 -25.43
C GLU A 233 -19.34 44.03 -26.20
N LEU A 234 -18.08 44.24 -26.53
CA LEU A 234 -17.64 44.62 -27.89
C LEU A 234 -16.19 45.08 -27.89
N GLN A 235 -15.54 44.59 -28.95
CA GLN A 235 -14.21 44.85 -29.47
C GLN A 235 -13.98 46.38 -29.62
N GLU A 236 -12.76 46.91 -29.57
CA GLU A 236 -11.79 46.84 -30.65
C GLU A 236 -10.53 47.62 -30.24
N SER A 237 -9.35 47.13 -30.65
CA SER A 237 -8.21 47.93 -31.15
C SER A 237 -7.53 48.88 -30.14
N THR A 238 -6.24 49.17 -30.07
CA THR A 238 -5.06 49.18 -30.95
C THR A 238 -3.87 49.22 -29.96
N MET A 239 -2.85 48.37 -30.10
CA MET A 239 -1.54 48.69 -30.67
C MET A 239 -0.91 50.03 -30.22
N ASN A 240 0.27 49.91 -29.59
CA ASN A 240 1.34 50.90 -29.39
C ASN A 240 1.04 52.02 -28.38
N LYS A 241 1.94 52.41 -27.46
CA LYS A 241 3.40 52.60 -27.55
C LYS A 241 3.91 52.97 -26.14
N GLU A 242 5.20 52.73 -25.87
CA GLU A 242 6.18 53.63 -25.17
C GLU A 242 5.70 54.28 -23.84
N ASP A 243 6.37 54.20 -22.69
CA ASP A 243 7.79 54.45 -22.44
C ASP A 243 8.08 54.21 -20.93
N LYS A 244 9.28 53.67 -20.67
CA LYS A 244 10.30 54.13 -19.69
C LYS A 244 9.91 54.74 -18.35
N GLU A 245 10.59 54.24 -17.31
CA GLU A 245 11.38 54.96 -16.27
C GLU A 245 11.78 53.87 -15.23
N GLU A 246 13.03 53.40 -15.07
CA GLU A 246 14.23 54.12 -14.54
C GLU A 246 13.79 55.17 -13.52
N GLU A 247 13.89 54.95 -12.21
CA GLU A 247 15.13 55.17 -11.44
C GLU A 247 14.94 54.74 -9.98
N ASN A 248 15.83 53.85 -9.49
CA ASN A 248 16.66 53.99 -8.28
C ASN A 248 17.12 52.62 -7.74
#